data_AF-A0A376FC60-F1
#
_entry.id   AF-A0A376FC60-F1
#
_cell.length_a   1.000
_cell.length_b   1.000
_cell.length_c   1.000
_cell.angle_alpha   90.00
_cell.angle_beta   90.00
_cell.angle_gamma   90.00
#
_symmetry.space_group_name_H-M   'P 1'
#
loop_
_entity.id
_entity.type
_entity.pdbx_description
1 polymer ?
#
loop_
_entity_poly.entity_id
_entity_poly.type
_entity_poly.pdbx_seq_one_letter_code
_entity_poly.pdbx_strand_id
1 'polypeptide(L)'
;MTFSSDLKFHDIPNTTAHAVAAAAELGVWMVNVHASGGARMMTAAREALLQFGKDAPLLIAVTVLTSMDENDLRDLGVTLSPAEHAERLARLTQHCGLDGVVCSAQEAVRFKSSAGPGF
;
A
#
# COMPACT_ATOMS: atom_id res chain seq x y z
N MET A 1 -2.87 20.26 12.77
CA MET A 1 -1.72 19.71 12.03
C MET A 1 -1.96 18.22 11.94
N THR A 2 -2.44 17.72 10.81
CA THR A 2 -2.64 16.26 10.63
C THR A 2 -1.32 15.65 10.19
N PHE A 3 -0.97 14.49 10.74
CA PHE A 3 0.28 13.79 10.46
C PHE A 3 0.01 12.48 9.70
N SER A 4 1.01 11.96 9.00
CA SER A 4 0.92 10.65 8.34
C SER A 4 1.49 9.55 9.26
N SER A 5 0.85 8.39 9.29
CA SER A 5 1.39 7.19 9.93
C SER A 5 2.12 6.33 8.90
N ASP A 6 3.45 6.30 8.97
CA ASP A 6 4.33 5.52 8.07
C ASP A 6 4.82 4.22 8.75
N LEU A 7 3.91 3.47 9.36
CA LEU A 7 4.21 2.23 10.08
C LEU A 7 4.28 0.98 9.19
N LYS A 8 3.85 1.11 7.92
CA LYS A 8 3.90 0.07 6.89
C LYS A 8 3.33 -1.27 7.37
N PHE A 9 2.10 -1.26 7.89
CA PHE A 9 1.53 -2.46 8.51
C PHE A 9 1.54 -3.67 7.56
N HIS A 10 2.01 -4.80 8.07
CA HIS A 10 2.18 -6.03 7.32
C HIS A 10 1.97 -7.23 8.26
N ASP A 11 0.75 -7.72 8.32
CA ASP A 11 0.36 -8.81 9.22
C ASP A 11 -0.83 -9.58 8.59
N ILE A 12 -1.44 -10.49 9.33
CA ILE A 12 -2.70 -11.13 8.94
C ILE A 12 -3.82 -10.08 8.84
N PRO A 13 -4.86 -10.33 8.01
CA PRO A 13 -5.88 -9.32 7.69
C PRO A 13 -6.54 -8.65 8.91
N ASN A 14 -6.86 -9.42 9.94
CA ASN A 14 -7.54 -8.91 11.12
C ASN A 14 -6.66 -7.95 11.95
N THR A 15 -5.38 -8.29 12.13
CA THR A 15 -4.43 -7.44 12.86
C THR A 15 -4.18 -6.14 12.10
N THR A 16 -3.98 -6.21 10.79
CA THR A 16 -3.80 -5.02 9.96
C THR A 16 -5.04 -4.13 9.95
N ALA A 17 -6.24 -4.71 9.86
CA ALA A 17 -7.50 -3.97 9.93
C ALA A 17 -7.63 -3.19 11.25
N HIS A 18 -7.34 -3.84 12.39
CA HIS A 18 -7.35 -3.16 13.69
C HIS A 18 -6.30 -2.05 13.80
N ALA A 19 -5.09 -2.29 13.29
CA ALA A 19 -4.03 -1.29 13.32
C ALA A 19 -4.36 -0.05 12.46
N VAL A 20 -4.97 -0.28 11.29
CA VAL A 20 -5.45 0.79 10.39
C VAL A 20 -6.62 1.57 11.01
N ALA A 21 -7.57 0.89 11.65
CA ALA A 21 -8.66 1.55 12.38
C ALA A 21 -8.13 2.40 13.54
N ALA A 22 -7.18 1.88 14.32
CA ALA A 22 -6.53 2.64 15.39
C ALA A 22 -5.80 3.88 14.86
N ALA A 23 -5.14 3.78 13.70
CA ALA A 23 -4.53 4.94 13.05
C ALA A 23 -5.57 5.99 12.65
N ALA A 24 -6.72 5.57 12.14
CA ALA A 24 -7.84 6.46 11.82
C ALA A 24 -8.43 7.15 13.07
N GLU A 25 -8.57 6.44 14.19
CA GLU A 25 -9.00 7.01 15.48
C GLU A 25 -8.05 8.11 15.99
N LEU A 26 -6.75 7.99 15.70
CA LEU A 26 -5.75 9.02 16.03
C LEU A 26 -5.85 10.27 15.13
N GLY A 27 -6.70 10.26 14.10
CA GLY A 27 -6.90 11.40 13.21
C GLY A 27 -5.74 11.67 12.26
N VAL A 28 -5.01 10.62 11.87
CA VAL A 28 -3.99 10.75 10.81
C VAL A 28 -4.66 11.09 9.48
N TRP A 29 -3.99 11.84 8.61
CA TRP A 29 -4.55 12.10 7.28
C TRP A 29 -4.23 10.99 6.27
N MET A 30 -3.21 10.17 6.56
CA MET A 30 -2.75 9.07 5.72
C MET A 30 -2.14 7.96 6.59
N VAL A 31 -2.40 6.70 6.24
CA VAL A 31 -1.81 5.51 6.83
C VAL A 31 -1.38 4.55 5.71
N ASN A 32 -0.35 3.73 5.96
CA ASN A 32 0.10 2.76 4.98
C ASN A 32 0.22 1.31 5.45
N VAL A 33 0.14 0.42 4.46
CA VAL A 33 0.27 -1.04 4.58
C VAL A 33 1.24 -1.56 3.53
N HIS A 34 1.82 -2.75 3.68
CA HIS A 34 2.61 -3.37 2.61
C HIS A 34 1.72 -4.14 1.62
N ALA A 35 1.83 -3.85 0.32
CA ALA A 35 1.09 -4.58 -0.71
C ALA A 35 1.45 -6.08 -0.73
N SER A 36 2.68 -6.43 -0.33
CA SER A 36 3.15 -7.82 -0.20
C SER A 36 2.38 -8.63 0.85
N GLY A 37 1.61 -8.00 1.75
CA GLY A 37 0.69 -8.70 2.66
C GLY A 37 -0.53 -9.30 1.95
N GLY A 38 -0.72 -8.96 0.67
CA GLY A 38 -1.67 -9.61 -0.23
C GLY A 38 -3.09 -9.02 -0.18
N ALA A 39 -3.90 -9.46 -1.14
CA ALA A 39 -5.22 -8.88 -1.40
C ALA A 39 -6.13 -8.88 -0.17
N ARG A 40 -6.21 -10.02 0.54
CA ARG A 40 -7.09 -10.15 1.72
C ARG A 40 -6.73 -9.14 2.82
N MET A 41 -5.44 -8.89 3.03
CA MET A 41 -4.97 -7.95 4.05
C MET A 41 -5.35 -6.52 3.66
N MET A 42 -5.07 -6.12 2.42
CA MET A 42 -5.41 -4.80 1.91
C MET A 42 -6.93 -4.54 1.88
N THR A 43 -7.72 -5.53 1.45
CA THR A 43 -9.19 -5.43 1.47
C THR A 43 -9.73 -5.25 2.89
N ALA A 44 -9.25 -6.04 3.86
CA ALA A 44 -9.67 -5.89 5.25
C ALA A 44 -9.27 -4.53 5.84
N ALA A 45 -8.08 -4.02 5.51
CA ALA A 45 -7.64 -2.69 5.89
C ALA A 45 -8.55 -1.59 5.34
N ARG A 46 -8.94 -1.68 4.07
CA ARG A 46 -9.88 -0.75 3.44
C ARG A 46 -11.26 -0.81 4.09
N GLU A 47 -11.77 -2.02 4.30
CA GLU A 47 -13.09 -2.23 4.92
C GLU A 47 -13.15 -1.65 6.34
N ALA A 48 -12.06 -1.75 7.11
CA ALA A 48 -11.95 -1.18 8.45
C ALA A 48 -12.13 0.35 8.47
N LEU A 49 -11.80 1.03 7.36
CA LEU A 49 -11.92 2.48 7.23
C LEU A 49 -13.33 2.96 6.81
N LEU A 50 -14.21 2.08 6.34
CA LEU A 50 -15.54 2.47 5.85
C LEU A 50 -16.38 3.18 6.91
N GLN A 51 -16.22 2.82 8.19
CA GLN A 51 -16.94 3.43 9.31
C GLN A 51 -16.56 4.90 9.58
N PHE A 52 -15.40 5.35 9.12
CA PHE A 52 -14.92 6.74 9.28
C PHE A 52 -15.43 7.67 8.18
N GLY A 53 -16.03 7.12 7.10
CA GLY A 53 -16.65 7.90 6.03
C GLY A 53 -15.67 8.92 5.41
N LYS A 54 -16.04 10.20 5.45
CA LYS A 54 -15.21 11.29 4.88
C LYS A 54 -13.98 11.63 5.72
N ASP A 55 -13.95 11.21 6.97
CA ASP A 55 -12.85 11.45 7.90
C ASP A 55 -11.83 10.30 7.87
N ALA A 56 -12.05 9.28 7.03
CA ALA A 56 -11.10 8.21 6.83
C ALA A 56 -9.74 8.74 6.31
N PRO A 57 -8.61 8.27 6.84
CA PRO A 57 -7.31 8.58 6.27
C PRO A 57 -7.18 7.98 4.87
N LEU A 58 -6.32 8.59 4.05
CA LEU A 58 -5.85 7.92 2.83
C LEU A 58 -5.14 6.62 3.19
N LEU A 59 -5.52 5.53 2.56
CA LEU A 59 -4.91 4.21 2.72
C LEU A 59 -4.01 3.89 1.53
N ILE A 60 -2.71 3.97 1.76
CA ILE A 60 -1.68 3.83 0.73
C ILE A 60 -0.92 2.51 0.90
N ALA A 61 -0.63 1.80 -0.18
CA ALA A 61 0.20 0.60 -0.10
C ALA A 61 1.67 0.88 -0.46
N VAL A 62 2.59 0.36 0.33
CA VAL A 62 4.01 0.29 -0.04
C VAL A 62 4.21 -0.89 -1.01
N THR A 63 4.82 -0.62 -2.15
CA THR A 63 5.17 -1.65 -3.16
C THR A 63 6.51 -2.31 -2.82
N VAL A 64 7.55 -2.04 -3.62
CA VAL A 64 8.94 -2.45 -3.32
C VAL A 64 9.63 -1.29 -2.61
N LEU A 65 10.36 -1.58 -1.54
CA LEU A 65 11.13 -0.55 -0.85
C LEU A 65 12.24 -0.04 -1.78
N THR A 66 12.47 1.27 -1.82
CA THR A 66 13.50 1.88 -2.68
C THR A 66 14.93 1.45 -2.33
N SER A 67 15.11 0.78 -1.19
CA SER A 67 16.35 0.19 -0.74
C SER A 67 16.58 -1.24 -1.23
N MET A 68 15.60 -1.87 -1.90
CA MET A 68 15.71 -3.24 -2.39
C MET A 68 16.15 -3.26 -3.85
N ASP A 69 17.12 -4.12 -4.15
CA ASP A 69 17.56 -4.42 -5.51
C ASP A 69 17.09 -5.81 -5.99
N GLU A 70 17.56 -6.23 -7.16
CA GLU A 70 17.23 -7.55 -7.71
C GLU A 70 17.71 -8.72 -6.86
N ASN A 71 18.83 -8.59 -6.15
CA ASN A 71 19.39 -9.65 -5.32
C ASN A 71 18.55 -9.81 -4.05
N ASP A 72 18.16 -8.70 -3.41
CA ASP A 72 17.25 -8.72 -2.26
C ASP A 72 15.92 -9.42 -2.62
N LEU A 73 15.38 -9.14 -3.80
CA LEU A 73 14.16 -9.78 -4.29
C LEU A 73 14.36 -11.27 -4.60
N ARG A 74 15.51 -11.64 -5.18
CA ARG A 74 15.85 -13.04 -5.44
C ARG A 74 15.95 -13.85 -4.15
N ASP A 75 16.51 -13.28 -3.08
CA ASP A 75 16.58 -13.94 -1.76
C ASP A 75 15.19 -14.23 -1.17
N LEU A 76 14.18 -13.44 -1.55
CA LEU A 76 12.78 -13.65 -1.19
C LEU A 76 12.02 -14.56 -2.17
N GLY A 77 12.68 -15.11 -3.18
CA GLY A 77 12.06 -15.95 -4.22
C GLY A 77 11.29 -15.17 -5.28
N VAL A 78 11.48 -13.85 -5.38
CA VAL A 78 10.89 -13.02 -6.43
C VAL A 78 11.83 -12.96 -7.63
N THR A 79 11.35 -13.42 -8.79
CA THR A 79 12.15 -13.50 -10.02
C THR A 79 11.96 -12.29 -10.96
N LEU A 80 10.98 -11.45 -10.68
CA LEU A 80 10.73 -10.21 -11.41
C LEU A 80 11.74 -9.14 -11.02
N SER A 81 12.05 -8.22 -11.93
CA SER A 81 12.81 -7.01 -11.57
C SER A 81 12.04 -6.16 -10.53
N PRO A 82 12.71 -5.30 -9.75
CA PRO A 82 12.06 -4.40 -8.80
C PRO A 82 10.89 -3.61 -9.41
N ALA A 83 11.10 -3.03 -10.60
CA ALA A 83 10.08 -2.25 -11.29
C ALA A 83 8.88 -3.09 -11.71
N GLU A 84 9.09 -4.31 -12.22
CA GLU A 84 7.99 -5.23 -12.60
C GLU A 84 7.23 -5.72 -11.37
N HIS A 85 7.94 -6.01 -10.28
CA HIS A 85 7.32 -6.44 -9.04
C HIS A 85 6.53 -5.31 -8.39
N ALA A 86 7.07 -4.10 -8.36
CA ALA A 86 6.36 -2.91 -7.89
C ALA A 86 5.12 -2.63 -8.74
N GLU A 87 5.19 -2.78 -10.06
CA GLU A 87 4.03 -2.65 -10.96
C GLU A 87 2.96 -3.70 -10.66
N ARG A 88 3.36 -4.96 -10.45
CA ARG A 88 2.44 -6.03 -10.05
C ARG A 88 1.73 -5.71 -8.73
N LEU A 89 2.49 -5.23 -7.73
CA LEU A 89 1.94 -4.86 -6.43
C LEU A 89 1.02 -3.64 -6.53
N ALA A 90 1.37 -2.64 -7.33
CA ALA A 90 0.53 -1.47 -7.56
C ALA A 90 -0.83 -1.83 -8.19
N ARG A 91 -0.84 -2.73 -9.17
CA ARG A 91 -2.09 -3.23 -9.76
C ARG A 91 -2.93 -4.02 -8.75
N LEU A 92 -2.30 -4.78 -7.86
CA LEU A 92 -2.99 -5.48 -6.79
C LEU A 92 -3.64 -4.49 -5.81
N THR A 93 -2.91 -3.44 -5.44
CA THR A 93 -3.41 -2.35 -4.59
C THR A 93 -4.61 -1.65 -5.21
N GLN A 94 -4.54 -1.33 -6.51
CA GLN A 94 -5.66 -0.75 -7.25
C GLN A 94 -6.88 -1.68 -7.25
N HIS A 95 -6.67 -2.98 -7.48
CA HIS A 95 -7.74 -3.98 -7.45
C HIS A 95 -8.43 -4.09 -6.07
N CYS A 96 -7.68 -3.92 -4.99
CA CYS A 96 -8.23 -3.86 -3.63
C CYS A 96 -8.98 -2.54 -3.32
N GLY A 97 -8.83 -1.52 -4.15
CA GLY A 97 -9.48 -0.22 -4.00
C GLY A 97 -8.85 0.67 -2.94
N LEU A 98 -7.53 0.56 -2.74
CA LEU A 98 -6.75 1.51 -1.93
C LEU A 98 -6.52 2.81 -2.72
N ASP A 99 -6.19 3.89 -2.01
CA ASP A 99 -6.15 5.25 -2.56
C ASP A 99 -4.87 5.56 -3.36
N GLY A 100 -3.87 4.69 -3.29
CA GLY A 100 -2.63 4.82 -4.04
C GLY A 100 -1.49 3.96 -3.52
N VAL A 101 -0.28 4.26 -4.00
CA VAL A 101 0.95 3.55 -3.60
C VAL A 101 2.12 4.47 -3.28
N VAL A 102 3.01 3.98 -2.43
CA VAL A 102 4.39 4.48 -2.34
C VAL A 102 5.25 3.71 -3.34
N CYS A 103 5.96 4.45 -4.18
CA CYS A 103 6.89 3.94 -5.19
C CYS A 103 8.03 4.94 -5.45
N SER A 104 9.05 4.50 -6.18
CA SER A 104 10.14 5.39 -6.64
C SER A 104 9.65 6.38 -7.70
N ALA A 105 10.38 7.48 -7.88
CA ALA A 105 10.05 8.49 -8.89
C ALA A 105 10.06 7.93 -10.33
N GLN A 106 10.90 6.94 -10.60
CA GLN A 106 10.99 6.27 -11.91
C GLN A 106 9.74 5.42 -12.18
N GLU A 107 9.25 4.71 -11.16
CA GLU A 107 8.03 3.89 -11.23
C GLU A 107 6.78 4.76 -11.37
N ALA A 108 6.72 5.91 -10.70
CA ALA A 108 5.56 6.82 -10.77
C ALA A 108 5.23 7.26 -12.21
N VAL A 109 6.25 7.50 -13.05
CA VAL A 109 6.06 7.84 -14.48
C VAL A 109 5.42 6.67 -15.24
N ARG A 110 5.89 5.45 -14.95
CA ARG A 110 5.40 4.22 -15.58
C ARG A 110 3.97 3.90 -15.14
N PHE A 111 3.65 4.05 -13.86
CA PHE A 111 2.32 3.78 -13.31
C PHE A 111 1.25 4.73 -13.84
N LYS A 112 1.53 6.04 -13.90
CA LYS A 112 0.59 7.01 -14.49
C LYS A 112 0.28 6.71 -15.96
N SER A 113 1.23 6.13 -16.67
CA SER A 113 1.05 5.73 -18.08
C SER A 113 0.24 4.43 -18.23
N SER A 114 0.25 3.53 -17.23
CA SER A 114 -0.29 2.18 -17.34
C SER A 114 -1.54 1.88 -16.49
N ALA A 115 -1.85 2.71 -15.50
CA ALA A 115 -2.97 2.55 -14.57
C ALA A 115 -4.14 3.54 -14.79
N GLY A 116 -3.95 4.54 -15.66
CA GLY A 116 -4.96 5.54 -16.03
C GLY A 116 -5.10 6.71 -15.05
N PRO A 117 -5.88 7.77 -15.40
CA PRO A 117 -6.17 8.88 -14.50
C PRO A 117 -7.07 8.39 -13.37
N GLY A 118 -6.53 8.33 -12.16
CA GLY A 118 -7.19 7.74 -10.99
C GLY A 118 -6.27 6.91 -10.10
N PHE A 119 -4.98 6.83 -10.46
CA PHE A 119 -3.90 6.24 -9.67
C PHE A 119 -2.69 7.19 -9.65
#